data_AF-A0A220SGN1-F1
#
_entry.id   AF-A0A220SGN1-F1
#
_cell.length_a   1.000
_cell.length_b   1.000
_cell.length_c   1.000
_cell.angle_alpha   90.00
_cell.angle_beta   90.00
_cell.angle_gamma   90.00
#
_symmetry.space_group_name_H-M   'P 1'
#
loop_
_entity.id
_entity.type
_entity.pdbx_description
1 polymer ?
#
loop_
_entity_poly.entity_id
_entity_poly.type
_entity_poly.pdbx_seq_one_letter_code
_entity_poly.pdbx_strand_id
1 'polypeptide(L)'
;MNDNIINELYSIRNFLDQVKDYVNLIKDKKDIFELSFVQTREHLFEIYNDRLDFSAYSKEYYEGLAETVKRMKNSPLKNVKLSVVEGDNKSCSIFSSEDFSIILGTIFYDN
;
A
#
# COMPACT_ATOMS: atom_id res chain seq x y z
N MET A 1 22.98 -37.03 -5.81
CA MET A 1 23.31 -35.58 -5.90
C MET A 1 22.26 -34.82 -6.72
N ASN A 2 21.77 -35.37 -7.83
CA ASN A 2 20.62 -34.80 -8.57
C ASN A 2 19.30 -34.87 -7.79
N ASP A 3 19.10 -35.87 -6.93
CA ASP A 3 17.83 -36.05 -6.22
C ASP A 3 17.51 -34.92 -5.23
N ASN A 4 18.53 -34.32 -4.61
CA ASN A 4 18.34 -33.18 -3.71
C ASN A 4 17.88 -31.93 -4.46
N ILE A 5 18.47 -31.66 -5.63
CA ILE A 5 18.08 -30.54 -6.51
C ILE A 5 16.64 -30.74 -7.00
N ILE A 6 16.29 -31.97 -7.38
CA ILE A 6 14.94 -32.31 -7.82
C ILE A 6 13.92 -32.09 -6.69
N ASN A 7 14.24 -32.50 -5.46
CA ASN A 7 13.36 -32.30 -4.29
C ASN A 7 13.18 -30.81 -3.93
N GLU A 8 14.24 -30.01 -4.05
CA GLU A 8 14.18 -28.55 -3.87
C GLU A 8 13.26 -27.92 -4.92
N LEU A 9 13.39 -28.30 -6.19
CA LEU A 9 12.52 -27.81 -7.26
C LEU A 9 11.05 -28.18 -7.05
N TYR A 10 10.77 -29.40 -6.57
CA TYR A 10 9.40 -29.80 -6.20
C TYR A 10 8.85 -28.98 -5.04
N SER A 11 9.68 -28.67 -4.04
CA SER A 11 9.27 -27.86 -2.89
C SER A 11 8.95 -26.42 -3.29
N ILE A 12 9.79 -25.82 -4.15
CA ILE A 12 9.55 -24.48 -4.72
C ILE A 12 8.27 -24.46 -5.53
N ARG A 13 8.07 -25.46 -6.40
CA ARG A 13 6.84 -25.56 -7.21
C ARG A 13 5.60 -25.65 -6.32
N ASN A 14 5.62 -26.53 -5.31
CA ASN A 14 4.49 -26.69 -4.40
C ASN A 14 4.19 -25.39 -3.62
N PHE A 15 5.22 -24.66 -3.21
CA PHE A 15 5.06 -23.36 -2.57
C PHE A 15 4.44 -22.34 -3.53
N LEU A 16 4.89 -22.27 -4.78
CA LEU A 16 4.33 -21.36 -5.78
C LEU A 16 2.87 -21.70 -6.12
N ASP A 17 2.53 -23.00 -6.19
CA ASP A 17 1.15 -23.46 -6.39
C ASP A 17 0.27 -23.05 -5.19
N GLN A 18 0.76 -23.19 -3.96
CA GLN A 18 0.05 -22.72 -2.76
C GLN A 18 -0.16 -21.20 -2.77
N VAL A 19 0.88 -20.42 -3.11
CA VAL A 19 0.77 -18.95 -3.22
C VAL A 19 -0.26 -18.58 -4.27
N LYS A 20 -0.25 -19.24 -5.43
CA LYS A 20 -1.21 -19.02 -6.50
C LYS A 20 -2.65 -19.32 -6.05
N ASP A 21 -2.86 -20.42 -5.32
CA ASP A 21 -4.16 -20.79 -4.78
C ASP A 21 -4.66 -19.76 -3.76
N TYR A 22 -3.78 -19.28 -2.88
CA TYR A 22 -4.11 -18.19 -1.95
C TYR A 22 -4.47 -16.90 -2.69
N VAL A 23 -3.71 -16.52 -3.71
CA VAL A 23 -3.98 -15.32 -4.54
C VAL A 23 -5.33 -15.46 -5.24
N ASN A 24 -5.65 -16.62 -5.81
CA ASN A 24 -6.94 -16.85 -6.44
C ASN A 24 -8.10 -16.78 -5.42
N LEU A 25 -7.89 -17.31 -4.22
CA LEU A 25 -8.90 -17.31 -3.14
C LEU A 25 -9.23 -15.90 -2.62
N ILE A 26 -8.28 -14.95 -2.71
CA ILE A 26 -8.50 -13.55 -2.32
C ILE A 26 -8.89 -12.66 -3.50
N LYS A 27 -8.55 -13.03 -4.75
CA LYS A 27 -8.85 -12.24 -5.95
C LYS A 27 -10.35 -12.07 -6.21
N ASP A 28 -11.15 -13.08 -5.88
CA ASP A 28 -12.61 -13.03 -6.07
C ASP A 28 -13.34 -12.34 -4.90
N LYS A 29 -12.62 -12.01 -3.82
CA LYS A 29 -13.16 -11.26 -2.68
C LYS A 29 -13.03 -9.76 -2.95
N LYS A 30 -13.89 -9.27 -3.83
CA LYS A 30 -14.02 -7.86 -4.21
C LYS A 30 -14.10 -6.90 -3.01
N ASP A 31 -14.64 -7.37 -1.88
CA ASP A 31 -14.88 -6.58 -0.67
C ASP A 31 -13.73 -6.57 0.36
N ILE A 32 -12.66 -7.39 0.19
CA ILE A 32 -11.46 -7.26 1.05
C ILE A 32 -10.64 -6.02 0.67
N PHE A 33 -10.89 -5.50 -0.54
CA PHE A 33 -10.26 -4.30 -1.09
C PHE A 33 -11.18 -3.07 -1.05
N GLU A 34 -12.15 -3.01 -0.11
CA GLU A 34 -12.34 -1.72 0.58
C GLU A 34 -11.02 -1.44 1.31
N LEU A 35 -10.06 -0.87 0.58
CA LEU A 35 -8.62 -0.78 0.86
C LEU A 35 -8.37 0.25 1.96
N SER A 36 -9.08 0.09 3.07
CA SER A 36 -8.95 0.90 4.25
C SER A 36 -8.30 0.08 5.34
N PHE A 37 -7.08 0.41 5.69
CA PHE A 37 -6.36 -0.27 6.77
C PHE A 37 -5.67 0.74 7.68
N VAL A 38 -5.52 0.36 8.94
CA VAL A 38 -4.91 1.18 9.98
C VAL A 38 -3.49 0.72 10.19
N GLN A 39 -2.54 1.65 10.13
CA GLN A 39 -1.13 1.42 10.41
C GLN A 39 -0.60 2.49 11.35
N THR A 40 0.60 2.27 11.91
CA THR A 40 1.26 3.32 12.67
C THR A 40 1.56 4.50 11.76
N ARG A 41 1.38 5.72 12.28
CA ARG A 41 1.69 6.96 11.56
C ARG A 41 3.13 6.95 11.05
N GLU A 42 4.05 6.45 11.87
CA GLU A 42 5.49 6.39 11.56
C GLU A 42 5.79 5.45 10.39
N HIS A 43 5.19 4.26 10.36
CA HIS A 43 5.35 3.33 9.24
C HIS A 43 4.84 3.92 7.92
N LEU A 44 3.66 4.56 7.93
CA LEU A 44 3.14 5.24 6.74
C LEU A 44 3.98 6.46 6.37
N PHE A 45 4.50 7.22 7.33
CA PHE A 45 5.40 8.32 7.06
C PHE A 45 6.67 7.86 6.34
N GLU A 46 7.33 6.80 6.81
CA GLU A 46 8.56 6.26 6.20
C GLU A 46 8.32 5.88 4.73
N ILE A 47 7.29 5.06 4.47
CA ILE A 47 6.97 4.60 3.11
C ILE A 47 6.75 5.77 2.15
N TYR A 48 5.96 6.76 2.57
CA TYR A 48 5.58 7.86 1.68
C TYR A 48 6.64 8.96 1.61
N ASN A 49 7.52 9.08 2.62
CA ASN A 49 8.71 9.91 2.53
C ASN A 49 9.69 9.34 1.49
N ASP A 50 9.92 8.03 1.51
CA ASP A 50 10.76 7.37 0.50
C ASP A 50 10.20 7.55 -0.91
N ARG A 51 8.86 7.48 -1.06
CA ARG A 51 8.18 7.77 -2.33
C ARG A 51 8.33 9.24 -2.75
N LEU A 52 8.27 10.17 -1.80
CA LEU A 52 8.48 11.59 -2.08
C LEU A 52 9.92 11.82 -2.57
N ASP A 53 10.90 11.23 -1.92
CA ASP A 53 12.29 11.30 -2.35
C ASP A 53 12.45 10.69 -3.75
N PHE A 54 11.87 9.51 -4.00
CA PHE A 54 11.88 8.88 -5.33
C PHE A 54 11.20 9.75 -6.40
N SER A 55 10.07 10.39 -6.10
CA SER A 55 9.34 11.25 -7.05
C SER A 55 10.19 12.43 -7.53
N ALA A 56 11.09 12.95 -6.69
CA ALA A 56 12.03 13.99 -7.08
C ALA A 56 13.04 13.50 -8.14
N TYR A 57 13.38 12.21 -8.13
CA TYR A 57 14.29 11.59 -9.09
C TYR A 57 13.57 11.11 -10.36
N SER A 58 12.39 10.49 -10.23
CA SER A 58 11.64 9.91 -11.35
C SER A 58 10.84 10.94 -12.15
N LYS A 59 10.62 12.14 -11.61
CA LYS A 59 9.69 13.17 -12.12
C LYS A 59 8.22 12.72 -12.14
N GLU A 60 7.89 11.63 -11.45
CA GLU A 60 6.51 11.19 -11.24
C GLU A 60 5.92 11.96 -10.06
N TYR A 61 5.29 13.10 -10.34
CA TYR A 61 4.69 13.93 -9.32
C TYR A 61 3.28 13.45 -8.98
N TYR A 62 3.13 12.89 -7.78
CA TYR A 62 1.82 12.57 -7.22
C TYR A 62 1.23 13.79 -6.52
N GLU A 63 0.08 14.26 -7.01
CA GLU A 63 -0.63 15.38 -6.40
C GLU A 63 -0.97 15.07 -4.94
N GLY A 64 -0.61 15.97 -4.04
CA GLY A 64 -0.86 15.85 -2.60
C GLY A 64 0.16 15.04 -1.80
N LEU A 65 1.12 14.36 -2.43
CA LEU A 65 2.14 13.55 -1.73
C LEU A 65 2.97 14.37 -0.73
N ALA A 66 3.58 15.47 -1.18
CA ALA A 66 4.46 16.29 -0.33
C ALA A 66 3.73 16.85 0.89
N GLU A 67 2.51 17.34 0.72
CA GLU A 67 1.70 17.88 1.81
C GLU A 67 1.24 16.78 2.77
N THR A 68 0.86 15.61 2.24
CA THR A 68 0.50 14.45 3.07
C THR A 68 1.67 13.99 3.93
N VAL A 69 2.88 13.87 3.36
CA VAL A 69 4.10 13.51 4.11
C VAL A 69 4.40 14.54 5.20
N LYS A 70 4.32 15.84 4.87
CA LYS A 70 4.52 16.93 5.84
C LYS A 70 3.51 16.87 6.99
N ARG A 71 2.23 16.61 6.71
CA ARG A 71 1.19 16.50 7.74
C ARG A 71 1.33 15.22 8.57
N MET A 72 1.69 14.09 7.96
CA MET A 72 2.01 12.86 8.69
C MET A 72 3.21 13.04 9.62
N LYS A 73 4.25 13.79 9.22
CA LYS A 73 5.41 14.08 10.07
C LYS A 73 5.04 14.86 11.33
N ASN A 74 4.13 15.82 11.21
CA ASN A 74 3.76 16.75 12.29
C ASN A 74 2.46 16.35 13.03
N SER A 75 1.84 15.23 12.65
CA SER A 75 0.58 14.80 13.24
C SER A 75 0.79 14.16 14.62
N PRO A 76 -0.10 14.46 15.60
CA PRO A 76 -0.07 13.79 16.91
C PRO A 76 -0.65 12.37 16.86
N LEU A 77 -1.18 11.92 15.72
CA LEU A 77 -1.82 10.61 15.61
C LEU A 77 -0.81 9.48 15.80
N LYS A 78 -1.16 8.48 16.62
CA LYS A 78 -0.36 7.25 16.75
C LYS A 78 -0.59 6.32 15.54
N ASN A 79 -1.84 6.20 15.14
CA ASN A 79 -2.29 5.39 14.02
C ASN A 79 -2.94 6.26 12.96
N VAL A 80 -2.82 5.85 11.71
CA VAL A 80 -3.44 6.50 10.55
C VAL A 80 -4.17 5.43 9.75
N LYS A 81 -5.41 5.74 9.40
CA LYS A 81 -6.23 4.98 8.47
C LYS A 81 -5.90 5.46 7.06
N LEU A 82 -5.35 4.55 6.26
CA LEU A 82 -5.13 4.72 4.84
C LEU A 82 -6.29 4.07 4.11
N SER A 83 -7.08 4.85 3.38
CA SER A 83 -8.21 4.40 2.56
C SER A 83 -7.93 4.66 1.10
N VAL A 84 -8.05 3.65 0.23
CA VAL A 84 -7.95 3.83 -1.22
C VAL A 84 -9.35 3.91 -1.83
N VAL A 85 -9.53 4.88 -2.71
CA VAL A 85 -10.74 5.09 -3.49
C VAL A 85 -10.37 4.94 -4.96
N GLU A 86 -10.93 3.93 -5.61
CA GLU A 86 -10.82 3.78 -7.06
C GLU A 86 -11.85 4.69 -7.73
N GLY A 87 -11.40 5.44 -8.74
CA GLY A 87 -12.29 6.23 -9.60
C GLY A 87 -12.03 5.89 -11.05
N ASP A 88 -12.94 6.23 -11.96
CA ASP A 88 -12.83 5.83 -13.38
C ASP A 88 -11.61 6.44 -14.09
N ASN A 89 -11.30 7.71 -13.80
CA ASN A 89 -10.18 8.44 -14.42
C ASN A 89 -8.95 8.56 -13.52
N LYS A 90 -9.17 8.60 -12.21
CA LYS A 90 -8.12 8.76 -11.20
C LYS A 90 -8.52 8.01 -9.94
N SER A 91 -7.54 7.38 -9.31
CA SER A 91 -7.67 6.79 -7.98
C SER A 91 -7.03 7.71 -6.94
N CYS A 92 -7.41 7.58 -5.67
CA CYS A 92 -6.76 8.33 -4.60
C CYS A 92 -6.59 7.52 -3.31
N SER A 93 -5.58 7.91 -2.54
CA SER A 93 -5.31 7.43 -1.19
C SER A 93 -5.60 8.54 -0.20
N ILE A 94 -6.42 8.28 0.82
CA ILE A 94 -6.80 9.21 1.89
C ILE A 94 -6.15 8.76 3.19
N PHE A 95 -5.50 9.68 3.89
CA PHE A 95 -4.82 9.45 5.17
C PHE A 95 -5.58 10.18 6.25
N SER A 96 -6.07 9.47 7.25
CA SER A 96 -6.99 10.02 8.24
C SER A 96 -6.83 9.38 9.62
N SER A 97 -7.47 9.96 10.64
CA SER A 97 -7.76 9.25 11.88
C SER A 97 -8.75 8.11 11.63
N GLU A 98 -8.81 7.15 12.54
CA GLU A 98 -9.65 5.95 12.38
C GLU A 98 -11.16 6.27 12.24
N ASP A 99 -11.59 7.36 12.88
CA ASP A 99 -12.96 7.91 12.86
C ASP A 99 -13.17 9.01 11.80
N PHE A 100 -12.17 9.28 10.96
CA PHE A 100 -12.16 10.35 9.95
C PHE A 100 -12.33 11.78 10.49
N SER A 101 -12.24 12.00 11.81
CA SER A 101 -12.29 13.35 12.40
C SER A 101 -11.12 14.24 11.97
N ILE A 102 -9.98 13.64 11.60
CA ILE A 102 -8.78 14.33 11.12
C ILE A 102 -8.38 13.74 9.76
N ILE A 103 -8.22 14.60 8.75
CA ILE A 103 -7.66 14.23 7.44
C ILE A 103 -6.24 14.79 7.34
N LEU A 104 -5.26 13.89 7.26
CA LEU A 104 -3.84 14.22 7.09
C LEU A 104 -3.49 14.53 5.64
N GLY A 105 -4.21 13.99 4.67
CA GLY A 105 -3.99 14.30 3.27
C GLY A 105 -4.63 13.32 2.32
N THR A 106 -4.56 13.66 1.03
CA THR A 106 -5.02 12.83 -0.08
C THR A 106 -3.96 12.83 -1.15
N ILE A 107 -3.67 11.67 -1.71
CA ILE A 107 -2.72 11.50 -2.81
C ILE A 107 -3.48 10.98 -4.02
N PHE A 108 -3.38 11.65 -5.16
CA PHE A 108 -4.03 11.23 -6.40
C PHE A 108 -3.07 10.46 -7.31
N TYR A 109 -3.61 9.46 -7.99
CA TYR A 109 -2.94 8.61 -8.96
C TYR A 109 -3.74 8.63 -10.25
N ASP A 110 -3.05 8.86 -11.37
CA ASP A 110 -3.63 8.61 -12.69
C ASP A 110 -3.73 7.08 -12.88
N ASN A 111 -4.85 6.61 -13.45
CA ASN A 111 -5.08 5.20 -13.71
C ASN A 111 -4.44 4.74 -15.03
#